data_AF-A0A3S1JPR9-F1
#
_entry.id   AF-A0A3S1JPR9-F1
#
_cell.length_a   1.000
_cell.length_b   1.000
_cell.length_c   1.000
_cell.angle_alpha   90.00
_cell.angle_beta   90.00
_cell.angle_gamma   90.00
#
_symmetry.space_group_name_H-M   'P 1'
#
loop_
_entity.id
_entity.type
_entity.pdbx_description
1 polymer ?
#
loop_
_entity_poly.entity_id
_entity_poly.type
_entity_poly.pdbx_seq_one_letter_code
_entity_poly.pdbx_strand_id
1 'polypeptide(L)'
;MAMLATLVLATGVTEVKARWLVPVLIILPLAMAAYMERLSPRGRDAQLLVIAAGAVIAVLLAPATWYFQINGTSGLSRMIRVDYPALYRQLTADGPVKTAISDGAWVGNLRLVDEKLVALDQEVPNFDRLVQEPAVLVWLDRDDPRPVILEQLKKAGYGPDGQPRQIMVPLLPSTDKPARPGAYIRLKKTAAEKATAPDEGVSKGTEGGQEPD
;
A
#
# COMPACT_ATOMS: atom_id res chain seq x y z
N MET A 1 -11.58 0.80 -28.10
CA MET A 1 -11.84 -0.52 -27.47
C MET A 1 -10.99 -1.63 -28.07
N ALA A 2 -10.97 -1.82 -29.39
CA ALA A 2 -10.17 -2.88 -30.04
C ALA A 2 -8.66 -2.81 -29.72
N MET A 3 -8.00 -1.67 -29.90
CA MET A 3 -6.55 -1.50 -29.64
C MET A 3 -6.14 -1.78 -28.18
N LEU A 4 -7.05 -1.50 -27.24
CA LEU A 4 -6.83 -1.70 -25.82
C LEU A 4 -6.98 -3.18 -25.45
N ALA A 5 -7.95 -3.86 -26.06
CA ALA A 5 -8.09 -5.31 -25.98
C ALA A 5 -6.88 -6.04 -26.59
N THR A 6 -6.33 -5.56 -27.73
CA THR A 6 -5.13 -6.14 -28.34
C THR A 6 -3.89 -5.97 -27.47
N LEU A 7 -3.73 -4.81 -26.82
CA LEU A 7 -2.62 -4.54 -25.91
C LEU A 7 -2.70 -5.42 -24.64
N VAL A 8 -3.90 -5.59 -24.08
CA VAL A 8 -4.14 -6.48 -22.93
C VAL A 8 -3.87 -7.94 -23.28
N LEU A 9 -4.33 -8.39 -24.45
CA LEU A 9 -4.09 -9.76 -24.93
C LEU A 9 -2.61 -10.02 -25.25
N ALA A 10 -1.90 -9.06 -25.84
CA ALA A 10 -0.49 -9.22 -26.20
C ALA A 10 0.48 -9.17 -25.00
N THR A 11 0.07 -8.51 -23.91
CA THR A 11 0.94 -8.33 -22.72
C THR A 11 0.69 -9.35 -21.62
N GLY A 12 -0.34 -10.18 -21.72
CA GLY A 12 -0.66 -11.22 -20.73
C GLY A 12 -1.03 -10.67 -19.34
N VAL A 13 -1.37 -9.39 -19.24
CA VAL A 13 -1.67 -8.71 -17.98
C VAL A 13 -3.09 -9.05 -17.55
N THR A 14 -3.23 -9.80 -16.44
CA THR A 14 -4.52 -10.24 -15.88
C THR A 14 -5.22 -9.17 -15.03
N GLU A 15 -4.50 -8.16 -14.56
CA GLU A 15 -5.05 -6.97 -13.87
C GLU A 15 -4.47 -5.67 -14.45
N VAL A 16 -5.30 -4.88 -15.12
CA VAL A 16 -4.94 -3.52 -15.55
C VAL A 16 -5.43 -2.53 -14.49
N LYS A 17 -4.51 -1.98 -13.69
CA LYS A 17 -4.85 -0.90 -12.74
C LYS A 17 -5.28 0.34 -13.52
N ALA A 18 -6.34 1.03 -13.07
CA ALA A 18 -6.88 2.22 -13.73
C ALA A 18 -5.82 3.32 -14.02
N ARG A 19 -4.79 3.45 -13.17
CA ARG A 19 -3.66 4.36 -13.37
C ARG A 19 -2.79 4.06 -14.61
N TRP A 20 -2.78 2.82 -15.08
CA TRP A 20 -2.01 2.42 -16.27
C TRP A 20 -2.70 2.83 -17.58
N LEU A 21 -3.99 3.18 -17.51
CA LEU A 21 -4.76 3.71 -18.62
C LEU A 21 -4.60 5.22 -18.80
N VAL A 22 -4.08 5.93 -17.78
CA VAL A 22 -3.94 7.39 -17.81
C VAL A 22 -3.07 7.88 -18.98
N PRO A 23 -1.90 7.28 -19.28
CA PRO A 23 -1.10 7.67 -20.44
C PRO A 23 -1.87 7.50 -21.76
N VAL A 24 -2.62 6.41 -21.91
CA VAL A 24 -3.43 6.14 -23.11
C VAL A 24 -4.54 7.19 -23.26
N LEU A 25 -5.22 7.54 -22.16
CA LEU A 25 -6.30 8.52 -22.16
C LEU A 25 -5.82 9.94 -22.50
N ILE A 26 -4.56 10.28 -22.22
CA ILE A 26 -3.97 11.59 -22.56
C ILE A 26 -3.41 11.57 -23.99
N ILE A 27 -2.68 10.52 -24.37
CA ILE A 27 -1.95 10.46 -25.64
C ILE A 27 -2.90 10.22 -26.82
N LEU A 28 -3.93 9.38 -26.66
CA LEU A 28 -4.84 9.01 -27.75
C LEU A 28 -5.61 10.22 -28.34
N PRO A 29 -6.27 11.09 -27.55
CA PRO A 29 -6.95 12.26 -28.12
C PRO A 29 -5.97 13.25 -28.75
N LEU A 30 -4.76 13.39 -28.19
CA LEU A 30 -3.71 14.23 -28.76
C LEU A 30 -3.22 13.69 -30.11
N ALA A 31 -3.01 12.37 -30.20
CA ALA A 31 -2.62 11.70 -31.44
C ALA A 31 -3.74 11.78 -32.50
N MET A 32 -5.02 11.63 -32.11
CA MET A 32 -6.15 11.85 -33.01
C MET A 32 -6.17 13.29 -33.55
N ALA A 33 -6.01 14.29 -32.69
CA ALA A 33 -5.98 15.70 -33.10
C ALA A 33 -4.82 15.98 -34.08
N ALA A 34 -3.62 15.44 -33.80
CA ALA A 34 -2.45 15.59 -34.67
C ALA A 34 -2.59 14.84 -36.00
N TYR A 35 -3.30 13.71 -36.03
CA TYR A 35 -3.55 12.95 -37.25
C TYR A 35 -4.64 13.60 -38.12
N MET A 36 -5.67 14.20 -37.52
CA MET A 36 -6.73 14.93 -38.22
C MET A 36 -6.22 16.15 -38.98
N GLU A 37 -5.21 16.85 -38.44
CA GLU A 37 -4.55 17.98 -39.11
C GLU A 37 -3.91 17.58 -40.46
N ARG A 38 -3.55 16.30 -40.64
CA ARG A 38 -2.91 15.78 -41.85
C ARG A 38 -3.88 15.32 -42.94
N LEU A 39 -5.18 15.24 -42.66
CA LEU A 39 -6.09 14.43 -43.48
C LEU A 39 -6.80 15.15 -44.64
N SER A 40 -6.85 16.49 -44.74
CA SER A 40 -7.56 17.22 -45.84
C SER A 40 -7.66 18.72 -45.55
N PRO A 41 -8.02 19.59 -46.53
CA PRO A 41 -8.31 21.02 -46.33
C PRO A 41 -9.26 21.38 -45.17
N ARG A 42 -10.11 20.46 -44.67
CA ARG A 42 -10.98 20.66 -43.47
C ARG A 42 -10.43 20.02 -42.18
N GLY A 43 -9.22 19.48 -42.21
CA GLY A 43 -8.60 18.81 -41.06
C GLY A 43 -8.46 19.72 -39.83
N ARG A 44 -8.23 21.01 -40.08
CA ARG A 44 -8.18 22.07 -39.06
C ARG A 44 -9.51 22.24 -38.32
N ASP A 45 -10.63 22.23 -39.03
CA ASP A 45 -11.96 22.38 -38.43
C ASP A 45 -12.33 21.15 -37.59
N ALA A 46 -12.00 19.95 -38.07
CA ALA A 46 -12.20 18.71 -37.32
C ALA A 46 -11.33 18.68 -36.05
N GLN A 47 -10.07 19.10 -36.15
CA GLN A 47 -9.15 19.23 -35.02
C GLN A 47 -9.70 20.21 -33.96
N LEU A 48 -10.18 21.38 -34.37
CA LEU A 48 -10.77 22.37 -33.47
C LEU A 48 -12.03 21.84 -32.78
N LEU A 49 -12.88 21.09 -33.49
CA LEU A 49 -14.10 20.50 -32.92
C LEU A 49 -13.74 19.46 -31.84
N VAL A 50 -12.76 18.59 -32.10
CA VAL A 50 -12.29 17.60 -31.11
C VAL A 50 -11.68 18.27 -29.88
N ILE A 51 -10.85 19.31 -30.07
CA ILE A 51 -10.26 20.08 -28.96
C ILE A 51 -11.36 20.77 -28.15
N ALA A 52 -12.31 21.43 -28.81
CA ALA A 52 -13.42 22.13 -28.17
C ALA A 52 -14.31 21.16 -27.37
N ALA A 53 -14.66 20.01 -27.95
CA ALA A 53 -15.42 18.98 -27.25
C ALA A 53 -14.66 18.46 -26.02
N GLY A 54 -13.36 18.18 -26.15
CA GLY A 54 -12.51 17.77 -25.02
C GLY A 54 -12.45 18.83 -23.92
N ALA A 55 -12.30 20.10 -24.29
CA ALA A 55 -12.26 21.22 -23.34
C ALA A 55 -13.60 21.38 -22.61
N VAL A 56 -14.73 21.31 -23.33
CA VAL A 56 -16.07 21.38 -22.73
C VAL A 56 -16.29 20.23 -21.75
N ILE A 57 -15.95 19.00 -22.13
CA ILE A 57 -16.04 17.84 -21.24
C ILE A 57 -15.17 18.04 -19.99
N ALA A 58 -13.93 18.53 -20.15
CA ALA A 58 -13.04 18.80 -19.02
C ALA A 58 -13.61 19.85 -18.05
N VAL A 59 -14.15 20.95 -18.57
CA VAL A 59 -14.79 22.00 -17.77
C VAL A 59 -16.04 21.47 -17.05
N LEU A 60 -16.87 20.68 -17.72
CA LEU A 60 -18.07 20.08 -17.13
C LEU A 60 -17.75 19.04 -16.04
N LEU A 61 -16.65 18.29 -16.21
CA LEU A 61 -16.22 17.30 -15.22
C LEU A 61 -15.46 17.91 -14.04
N ALA A 62 -14.87 19.10 -14.18
CA ALA A 62 -14.05 19.72 -13.13
C ALA A 62 -14.80 19.92 -11.79
N PRO A 63 -16.06 20.39 -11.75
CA PRO A 63 -16.81 20.50 -10.49
C PRO A 63 -17.07 19.14 -9.83
N ALA A 64 -17.38 18.11 -10.64
CA ALA A 64 -17.63 16.77 -10.14
C ALA A 64 -16.36 16.12 -9.58
N THR A 65 -15.23 16.23 -10.29
CA THR A 65 -13.94 15.70 -9.82
C THR A 65 -13.48 16.42 -8.55
N TRP A 66 -13.66 17.75 -8.49
CA TRP A 66 -13.37 18.56 -7.31
C TRP A 66 -14.25 18.17 -6.11
N TYR A 67 -15.56 18.00 -6.33
CA TYR A 67 -16.50 17.55 -5.30
C TYR A 67 -16.09 16.19 -4.73
N PHE A 68 -15.67 15.23 -5.58
CA PHE A 68 -15.20 13.92 -5.12
C PHE A 68 -13.87 13.97 -4.37
N GLN A 69 -12.97 14.89 -4.74
CA GLN A 69 -11.70 15.11 -4.04
C GLN A 69 -11.92 15.74 -2.65
N ILE A 70 -12.84 16.69 -2.54
CA ILE A 70 -13.14 17.36 -1.26
C ILE A 70 -13.97 16.47 -0.36
N ASN A 71 -15.09 15.95 -0.83
CA ASN A 71 -16.01 15.20 0.04
C ASN A 71 -15.55 13.77 0.27
N GLY A 72 -14.61 13.28 -0.55
CA GLY A 72 -14.03 11.97 -0.45
C GLY A 72 -15.05 10.88 -0.75
N THR A 73 -14.81 10.11 -1.81
CA THR A 73 -15.55 8.85 -1.98
C THR A 73 -15.03 7.81 -0.96
N SER A 74 -15.81 6.76 -0.74
CA SER A 74 -15.46 5.66 0.16
C SER A 74 -14.05 5.09 -0.11
N GLY A 75 -13.31 4.77 0.95
CA GLY A 75 -12.05 4.03 0.88
C GLY A 75 -10.80 4.90 0.81
N LEU A 76 -10.38 5.29 -0.40
CA LEU A 76 -9.02 5.82 -0.67
C LEU A 76 -8.89 7.33 -0.44
N SER A 77 -9.91 8.13 -0.77
CA SER A 77 -9.90 9.59 -0.56
C SER A 77 -9.84 9.97 0.93
N ARG A 78 -10.41 9.11 1.79
CA ARG A 78 -10.41 9.30 3.25
C ARG A 78 -9.08 8.98 3.90
N MET A 79 -8.20 8.22 3.24
CA MET A 79 -6.87 7.91 3.78
C MET A 79 -5.97 9.15 3.86
N ILE A 80 -6.18 10.13 2.98
CA ILE A 80 -5.44 11.41 3.00
C ILE A 80 -5.86 12.26 4.22
N ARG A 81 -7.05 12.02 4.78
CA ARG A 81 -7.64 12.81 5.86
C ARG A 81 -7.43 12.20 7.25
N VAL A 82 -6.59 11.18 7.38
CA VAL A 82 -6.24 10.60 8.68
C VAL A 82 -5.34 11.58 9.46
N ASP A 83 -5.64 11.79 10.74
CA ASP A 83 -4.71 12.45 11.67
C ASP A 83 -3.55 11.49 11.99
N TYR A 84 -2.52 11.51 11.14
CA TYR A 84 -1.34 10.66 11.27
C TYR A 84 -0.60 10.87 12.60
N PRO A 85 -0.42 12.09 13.12
CA PRO A 85 0.11 12.29 14.47
C PRO A 85 -0.70 11.57 15.57
N ALA A 86 -2.03 11.67 15.54
CA ALA A 86 -2.87 10.98 16.50
C ALA A 86 -2.79 9.46 16.35
N LEU A 87 -2.79 8.95 15.12
CA LEU A 87 -2.60 7.54 14.84
C LEU A 87 -1.25 7.04 15.35
N TYR A 88 -0.16 7.74 15.03
CA TYR A 88 1.18 7.35 15.46
C TYR A 88 1.29 7.28 16.98
N ARG A 89 0.74 8.27 17.71
CA ARG A 89 0.67 8.24 19.18
C ARG A 89 -0.06 7.00 19.71
N GLN A 90 -1.16 6.59 19.08
CA GLN A 90 -1.89 5.37 19.47
C GLN A 90 -1.06 4.11 19.21
N LEU A 91 -0.37 4.03 18.06
CA LEU A 91 0.48 2.88 17.73
C LEU A 91 1.68 2.76 18.67
N THR A 92 2.23 3.87 19.15
CA THR A 92 3.39 3.91 20.06
C THR A 92 3.01 3.89 21.54
N ALA A 93 1.71 3.83 21.89
CA ALA A 93 1.26 3.91 23.28
C ALA A 93 1.84 2.79 24.17
N ASP A 94 2.05 1.60 23.59
CA ASP A 94 2.62 0.44 24.29
C ASP A 94 4.14 0.28 24.10
N GLY A 95 4.82 1.32 23.59
CA GLY A 95 6.25 1.30 23.32
C GLY A 95 6.58 1.57 21.85
N PRO A 96 7.88 1.66 21.53
CA PRO A 96 8.35 2.12 20.23
C PRO A 96 7.88 1.22 19.10
N VAL A 97 7.71 1.82 17.92
CA VAL A 97 7.37 1.15 16.66
C VAL A 97 8.39 1.59 15.63
N LYS A 98 9.12 0.63 15.05
CA LYS A 98 10.06 0.89 13.95
C LYS A 98 9.47 0.55 12.60
N THR A 99 8.52 -0.38 12.54
CA THR A 99 7.84 -0.76 11.30
C THR A 99 6.33 -0.72 11.48
N ALA A 100 5.64 0.02 10.61
CA ALA A 100 4.19 0.00 10.49
C ALA A 100 3.80 -0.66 9.16
N ILE A 101 2.96 -1.68 9.25
CA ILE A 101 2.56 -2.54 8.14
C ILE A 101 1.06 -2.37 7.93
N SER A 102 0.61 -2.27 6.68
CA SER A 102 -0.81 -2.13 6.36
C SER A 102 -1.19 -2.81 5.06
N ASP A 103 -2.48 -2.96 4.85
CA ASP A 103 -3.09 -3.48 3.64
C ASP A 103 -3.29 -2.40 2.54
N GLY A 104 -2.86 -1.17 2.79
CA GLY A 104 -2.93 -0.08 1.82
C GLY A 104 -1.81 0.94 1.96
N ALA A 105 -1.51 1.62 0.84
CA ALA A 105 -0.42 2.59 0.72
C ALA A 105 -0.52 3.80 1.68
N TRP A 106 -1.65 3.98 2.36
CA TRP A 106 -1.85 5.05 3.34
C TRP A 106 -0.87 5.01 4.51
N VAL A 107 -0.39 3.81 4.87
CA VAL A 107 0.60 3.65 5.96
C VAL A 107 1.90 4.40 5.68
N GLY A 108 2.24 4.60 4.40
CA GLY A 108 3.39 5.39 3.97
C GLY A 108 3.39 6.81 4.54
N ASN A 109 2.21 7.40 4.75
CA ASN A 109 2.07 8.75 5.28
C ASN A 109 2.43 8.87 6.78
N LEU A 110 2.57 7.76 7.52
CA LEU A 110 3.12 7.82 8.89
C LEU A 110 4.56 8.35 8.92
N ARG A 111 5.28 8.25 7.80
CA ARG A 111 6.63 8.84 7.63
C ARG A 111 6.64 10.37 7.66
N LEU A 112 5.47 11.00 7.52
CA LEU A 112 5.32 12.45 7.73
C LEU A 112 5.44 12.83 9.21
N VAL A 113 5.21 11.88 10.12
CA VAL A 113 5.32 12.07 11.57
C VAL A 113 6.69 11.62 12.08
N ASP A 114 7.16 10.48 11.60
CA ASP A 114 8.48 9.93 11.92
C ASP A 114 9.16 9.43 10.65
N GLU A 115 10.13 10.19 10.15
CA GLU A 115 10.85 9.88 8.91
C GLU A 115 11.60 8.53 8.99
N LYS A 116 11.99 8.11 10.20
CA LYS A 116 12.74 6.87 10.44
C LYS A 116 11.84 5.63 10.50
N LEU A 117 10.52 5.82 10.55
CA LEU A 117 9.56 4.72 10.54
C LEU A 117 9.59 4.01 9.19
N VAL A 118 9.74 2.69 9.22
CA VAL A 118 9.58 1.85 8.04
C VAL A 118 8.07 1.62 7.83
N ALA A 119 7.51 2.21 6.78
CA ALA A 119 6.11 2.02 6.43
C ALA A 119 6.00 1.05 5.24
N LEU A 120 5.34 -0.09 5.45
CA LEU A 120 5.22 -1.15 4.45
C LEU A 120 3.76 -1.44 4.14
N ASP A 121 3.43 -1.49 2.86
CA ASP A 121 2.17 -2.03 2.38
C ASP A 121 2.39 -3.30 1.56
N GLN A 122 1.31 -4.02 1.27
CA GLN A 122 1.34 -5.28 0.52
C GLN A 122 1.95 -5.19 -0.90
N GLU A 123 2.02 -3.98 -1.49
CA GLU A 123 2.60 -3.74 -2.82
C GLU A 123 4.12 -3.46 -2.76
N VAL A 124 4.72 -3.34 -1.57
CA VAL A 124 6.15 -3.03 -1.42
C VAL A 124 7.01 -4.26 -1.77
N PRO A 125 7.98 -4.13 -2.69
CA PRO A 125 8.89 -5.23 -3.04
C PRO A 125 9.86 -5.54 -1.90
N ASN A 126 10.28 -6.81 -1.79
CA ASN A 126 11.20 -7.29 -0.75
C ASN A 126 10.72 -6.98 0.68
N PHE A 127 9.39 -7.06 0.88
CA PHE A 127 8.71 -6.78 2.14
C PHE A 127 9.40 -7.41 3.36
N ASP A 128 9.74 -8.69 3.25
CA ASP A 128 10.39 -9.52 4.25
C ASP A 128 11.72 -8.96 4.77
N ARG A 129 12.52 -8.36 3.88
CA ARG A 129 13.84 -7.81 4.23
C ARG A 129 13.78 -6.44 4.89
N LEU A 130 12.64 -5.78 4.78
CA LEU A 130 12.46 -4.40 5.26
C LEU A 130 11.83 -4.34 6.64
N VAL A 131 11.20 -5.43 7.12
CA VAL A 131 10.56 -5.45 8.44
C VAL A 131 11.62 -5.34 9.55
N GLN A 132 11.53 -4.29 10.36
CA GLN A 132 12.36 -4.05 11.54
C GLN A 132 11.53 -4.13 12.81
N GLU A 133 12.00 -4.87 13.82
CA GLU A 133 11.35 -4.93 15.13
C GLU A 133 11.66 -3.68 15.96
N PRO A 134 10.68 -3.13 16.72
CA PRO A 134 9.30 -3.62 16.87
C PRO A 134 8.39 -3.26 15.69
N ALA A 135 7.61 -4.22 15.21
CA ALA A 135 6.71 -4.05 14.08
C ALA A 135 5.23 -4.14 14.49
N VAL A 136 4.36 -3.41 13.80
CA VAL A 136 2.90 -3.44 13.99
C VAL A 136 2.21 -3.63 12.65
N LEU A 137 1.15 -4.44 12.63
CA LEU A 137 0.20 -4.53 11.52
C LEU A 137 -1.04 -3.72 11.88
N VAL A 138 -1.50 -2.87 10.96
CA VAL A 138 -2.63 -1.94 11.14
C VAL A 138 -3.62 -2.10 9.99
N TRP A 139 -4.91 -2.18 10.30
CA TRP A 139 -6.00 -2.23 9.32
C TRP A 139 -7.13 -1.30 9.75
N LEU A 140 -7.76 -0.64 8.76
CA LEU A 140 -8.79 0.38 8.98
C LEU A 140 -10.09 -0.01 8.28
N ASP A 141 -11.22 0.43 8.83
CA ASP A 141 -12.58 0.17 8.34
C ASP A 141 -12.92 -1.32 8.13
N ARG A 142 -12.25 -2.22 8.86
CA ARG A 142 -12.40 -3.67 8.76
C ARG A 142 -12.20 -4.32 10.11
N ASP A 143 -12.85 -5.46 10.31
CA ASP A 143 -12.70 -6.26 11.51
C ASP A 143 -11.37 -7.01 11.51
N ASP A 144 -10.96 -7.53 10.34
CA ASP A 144 -9.75 -8.34 10.18
C ASP A 144 -8.78 -7.80 9.10
N PRO A 145 -7.46 -8.07 9.24
CA PRO A 145 -6.48 -7.80 8.20
C PRO A 145 -6.75 -8.63 6.93
N ARG A 146 -6.28 -8.14 5.77
CA ARG A 146 -6.40 -8.93 4.54
C ARG A 146 -5.60 -10.24 4.63
N PRO A 147 -6.13 -11.36 4.12
CA PRO A 147 -5.39 -12.62 4.08
C PRO A 147 -4.04 -12.51 3.39
N VAL A 148 -3.95 -11.70 2.33
CA VAL A 148 -2.71 -11.49 1.56
C VAL A 148 -1.56 -10.96 2.42
N ILE A 149 -1.82 -9.95 3.26
CA ILE A 149 -0.77 -9.38 4.12
C ILE A 149 -0.40 -10.34 5.25
N LEU A 150 -1.36 -11.13 5.75
CA LEU A 150 -1.11 -12.18 6.75
C LEU A 150 -0.22 -13.30 6.20
N GLU A 151 -0.48 -13.73 4.96
CA GLU A 151 0.37 -14.72 4.28
C GLU A 151 1.78 -14.19 4.01
N GLN A 152 1.92 -12.92 3.59
CA GLN A 152 3.22 -12.28 3.42
C GLN A 152 3.99 -12.21 4.74
N LEU A 153 3.34 -11.80 5.83
CA LEU A 153 3.94 -11.77 7.16
C LEU A 153 4.39 -13.16 7.61
N LYS A 154 3.55 -14.18 7.42
CA LYS A 154 3.90 -15.56 7.75
C LYS A 154 5.10 -16.05 6.95
N LYS A 155 5.16 -15.75 5.64
CA LYS A 155 6.31 -16.08 4.77
C LYS A 155 7.58 -15.34 5.20
N ALA A 156 7.45 -14.11 5.68
CA ALA A 156 8.55 -13.32 6.24
C ALA A 156 8.95 -13.78 7.66
N GLY A 157 8.31 -14.81 8.21
CA GLY A 157 8.60 -15.34 9.54
C GLY A 157 8.05 -14.47 10.67
N TYR A 158 7.04 -13.63 10.42
CA TYR A 158 6.38 -12.81 11.44
C TYR A 158 5.01 -13.37 11.82
N GLY A 159 4.71 -13.30 13.11
CA GLY A 159 3.44 -13.72 13.68
C GLY A 159 2.88 -12.66 14.63
N PRO A 160 1.58 -12.73 14.93
CA PRO A 160 0.94 -11.84 15.89
C PRO A 160 1.55 -12.03 17.29
N ASP A 161 1.78 -10.91 17.97
CA ASP A 161 2.21 -10.87 19.37
C ASP A 161 1.08 -10.35 20.27
N GLY A 162 0.15 -11.24 20.60
CA GLY A 162 -1.01 -10.96 21.44
C GLY A 162 -2.31 -10.85 20.66
N GLN A 163 -3.27 -10.11 21.21
CA GLN A 163 -4.60 -9.88 20.61
C GLN A 163 -4.64 -8.54 19.88
N PRO A 164 -5.44 -8.41 18.79
CA PRO A 164 -5.70 -7.12 18.16
C PRO A 164 -6.25 -6.09 19.13
N ARG A 165 -5.74 -4.86 19.03
CA ARG A 165 -6.25 -3.71 19.78
C ARG A 165 -7.04 -2.81 18.85
N GLN A 166 -8.28 -2.52 19.26
CA GLN A 166 -9.16 -1.61 18.55
C GLN A 166 -8.69 -0.17 18.73
N ILE A 167 -8.73 0.61 17.66
CA ILE A 167 -8.37 2.02 17.61
C ILE A 167 -9.45 2.83 16.90
N MET A 168 -9.65 4.05 17.39
CA MET A 168 -10.46 5.06 16.72
C MET A 168 -9.50 6.12 16.19
N VAL A 169 -9.35 6.15 14.87
CA VAL A 169 -8.40 7.03 14.20
C VAL A 169 -9.11 8.33 13.85
N PRO A 170 -8.71 9.48 14.44
CA PRO A 170 -9.32 10.76 14.14
C PRO A 170 -9.12 11.14 12.68
N LEU A 171 -10.14 11.80 12.12
CA LEU A 171 -10.07 12.40 10.80
C LEU A 171 -9.86 13.91 10.92
N LEU A 172 -9.25 14.51 9.90
CA LEU A 172 -9.08 15.96 9.84
C LEU A 172 -10.45 16.65 9.84
N PRO A 173 -10.56 17.88 10.42
CA PRO A 173 -11.83 18.53 10.77
C PRO A 173 -12.83 18.81 9.62
N SER A 174 -12.43 18.61 8.36
CA SER A 174 -13.27 18.83 7.18
C SER A 174 -14.00 17.57 6.70
N THR A 175 -14.25 16.60 7.59
CA THR A 175 -14.86 15.32 7.23
C THR A 175 -16.17 15.11 8.00
N ASP A 176 -17.23 14.63 7.33
CA ASP A 176 -18.55 14.35 7.94
C ASP A 176 -18.51 13.34 9.09
N LYS A 177 -17.43 12.54 9.17
CA LYS A 177 -17.17 11.61 10.27
C LYS A 177 -15.95 12.08 11.07
N PRO A 178 -16.02 12.14 12.41
CA PRO A 178 -14.93 12.63 13.24
C PRO A 178 -13.79 11.62 13.40
N ALA A 179 -14.08 10.33 13.26
CA ALA A 179 -13.11 9.25 13.40
C ALA A 179 -13.53 8.04 12.56
N ARG A 180 -12.58 7.12 12.37
CA ARG A 180 -12.83 5.83 11.71
C ARG A 180 -12.30 4.67 12.56
N PRO A 181 -13.00 3.53 12.55
CA PRO A 181 -12.55 2.36 13.29
C PRO A 181 -11.36 1.70 12.59
N GLY A 182 -10.54 1.04 13.37
CA GLY A 182 -9.49 0.16 12.90
C GLY A 182 -8.95 -0.66 14.05
N ALA A 183 -7.99 -1.50 13.75
CA ALA A 183 -7.25 -2.23 14.77
C ALA A 183 -5.78 -2.33 14.39
N TYR A 184 -4.96 -2.57 15.39
CA TYR A 184 -3.56 -2.91 15.20
C TYR A 184 -3.16 -4.10 16.07
N ILE A 185 -2.14 -4.82 15.64
CA ILE A 185 -1.51 -5.89 16.40
C ILE A 185 0.00 -5.77 16.30
N ARG A 186 0.68 -6.03 17.42
CA ARG A 186 2.15 -6.12 17.42
C ARG A 186 2.57 -7.42 16.74
N LEU A 187 3.74 -7.39 16.14
CA LEU A 187 4.32 -8.53 15.45
C LEU A 187 5.61 -8.94 16.14
N LYS A 188 5.85 -10.24 16.16
CA LYS A 188 7.12 -10.83 16.58
C LYS A 188 7.65 -11.76 15.52
N LYS A 189 8.98 -11.87 15.44
CA LYS A 189 9.61 -12.91 14.63
C LYS A 189 9.26 -14.28 15.24
N THR A 190 8.58 -15.08 14.45
CA THR A 190 8.31 -16.48 14.75
C THR A 190 9.63 -17.22 14.53
N ALA A 191 10.06 -18.02 15.50
CA ALA A 191 11.33 -18.74 15.47
C ALA A 191 11.33 -19.91 14.46
N ALA A 192 10.95 -19.65 13.22
CA ALA A 192 11.02 -20.58 12.10
C ALA A 192 12.39 -20.50 11.40
N GLU A 193 13.48 -20.31 12.15
CA GLU A 193 14.86 -20.48 11.66
C GLU A 193 15.87 -20.53 12.83
N LYS A 194 15.69 -21.49 13.75
CA LYS A 194 16.76 -21.89 14.69
C LYS A 194 17.14 -23.37 14.54
N ALA A 195 16.86 -23.94 13.36
CA ALA A 195 17.12 -25.35 13.05
C ALA A 195 17.87 -25.48 11.72
N THR A 196 19.03 -24.82 11.61
CA THR A 196 20.14 -25.30 10.76
C THR A 196 21.45 -24.77 11.35
N ALA A 197 21.75 -25.15 12.58
CA ALA A 197 23.14 -25.25 13.02
C ALA A 197 23.44 -26.76 13.02
N PRO A 198 24.43 -27.25 12.27
CA PRO A 198 24.88 -28.61 12.46
C PRO A 198 25.39 -28.74 13.89
N ASP A 199 24.80 -29.70 14.59
CA ASP A 199 25.23 -30.18 15.89
C ASP A 199 26.62 -30.82 15.72
N GLU A 200 27.67 -30.00 15.78
CA GLU A 200 29.03 -30.53 15.98
C GLU A 200 29.09 -31.05 17.41
N GLY A 201 28.91 -32.37 17.51
CA GLY A 201 28.93 -33.13 18.73
C GLY A 201 30.09 -32.76 19.65
N VAL A 202 29.70 -32.43 20.87
CA VAL A 202 30.53 -32.40 22.06
C VAL A 202 31.25 -33.75 22.20
N SER A 203 32.56 -33.78 21.97
CA SER A 203 33.46 -34.76 22.60
C SER A 203 34.18 -34.08 23.76
N LYS A 204 33.51 -33.99 24.91
CA LYS A 204 34.19 -33.82 26.20
C LYS A 204 34.20 -35.18 26.90
N GLY A 205 35.29 -35.92 26.73
CA GLY A 205 35.68 -36.95 27.66
C GLY A 205 36.28 -36.28 28.90
N THR A 206 35.67 -36.49 30.06
CA THR A 206 36.25 -36.13 31.35
C THR A 206 36.73 -37.41 32.04
N GLU A 207 38.01 -37.36 32.39
CA GLU A 207 38.80 -38.10 33.37
C GLU A 207 38.06 -39.04 34.34
N GLY A 208 38.64 -40.23 34.49
CA GLY A 208 38.55 -41.07 35.69
C GLY A 208 39.88 -41.79 35.87
N GLY A 209 40.78 -41.21 36.65
CA GLY A 209 42.00 -41.88 37.11
C GLY A 209 41.68 -42.81 38.27
N GLN A 210 42.21 -44.04 38.22
CA GLN A 210 42.44 -44.86 39.41
C GLN A 210 43.50 -45.95 39.08
N GLU A 211 44.73 -45.71 39.51
CA GLU A 211 45.72 -46.75 39.83
C GLU A 211 45.46 -47.17 41.30
N PRO A 212 45.59 -48.45 41.69
CA PRO A 212 46.91 -48.94 42.11
C PRO A 212 47.21 -50.44 41.85
N ASP A 213 48.49 -50.75 42.08
CA ASP A 213 49.22 -52.03 42.18
C ASP A 213 49.81 -52.67 40.90
#